data_AF-A0A162QS44-F1
#
_entry.id   AF-A0A162QS44-F1
#
_cell.length_a   1.000
_cell.length_b   1.000
_cell.length_c   1.000
_cell.angle_alpha   90.00
_cell.angle_beta   90.00
_cell.angle_gamma   90.00
#
_symmetry.space_group_name_H-M   'P 1'
#
loop_
_entity.id
_entity.type
_entity.pdbx_description
1 polymer ?
#
loop_
_entity_poly.entity_id
_entity_poly.type
_entity_poly.pdbx_seq_one_letter_code
_entity_poly.pdbx_strand_id
1 'polypeptide(L)'
;MSSTVSNLVQLPEIQSSDTSVTGQEAIVRLLQSRFKADQPYTQLGDHRLVVVNPFKPLDLLNDATLQAYGQHGYKDISPDKCAPPEPHVYDMATRVYLLMRRRSENQAVILSGMAGSGKSTTHHHLIKELLYLSTHTRKEEKMQNQILGVHTIFQAFGSAASNTNETASCLGQFQTLQFNERGRIIGCRTSIFLLDKHRVSRSHTQQYTIFYQLLAGTTPDEKQALHMTH
;
A
#
# COMPACT_ATOMS: atom_id res chain seq x y z
N MET A 1 -1.88 -10.69 -37.89
CA MET A 1 -1.48 -11.95 -37.23
C MET A 1 -0.23 -11.69 -36.39
N SER A 2 -0.29 -12.07 -35.12
CA SER A 2 0.81 -12.19 -34.16
C SER A 2 1.48 -10.90 -33.64
N SER A 3 1.06 -10.42 -32.46
CA SER A 3 1.96 -9.74 -31.50
C SER A 3 1.41 -9.57 -30.07
N THR A 4 0.34 -10.26 -29.65
CA THR A 4 -0.24 -10.08 -28.29
C THR A 4 0.26 -11.04 -27.22
N VAL A 5 1.32 -11.81 -27.48
CA VAL A 5 1.90 -12.74 -26.50
C VAL A 5 3.39 -12.49 -26.36
N SER A 6 3.77 -11.42 -25.66
CA SER A 6 5.18 -11.21 -25.27
C SER A 6 5.39 -10.52 -23.92
N ASN A 7 4.34 -10.34 -23.11
CA ASN A 7 4.51 -10.02 -21.69
C ASN A 7 3.42 -10.71 -20.85
N LEU A 8 3.72 -11.88 -20.30
CA LEU A 8 2.88 -12.63 -19.33
C LEU A 8 2.64 -11.88 -18.00
N VAL A 9 3.12 -10.64 -17.95
CA VAL A 9 3.27 -9.78 -16.79
C VAL A 9 2.24 -8.63 -16.80
N GLN A 10 1.71 -8.32 -17.99
CA GLN A 10 0.76 -7.24 -18.21
C GLN A 10 -0.59 -7.81 -18.63
N LEU A 11 -1.65 -7.37 -17.96
CA LEU A 11 -3.01 -7.60 -18.42
C LEU A 11 -3.24 -6.73 -19.68
N PRO A 12 -3.88 -7.28 -20.74
CA PRO A 12 -4.22 -6.51 -21.93
C PRO A 12 -5.11 -5.31 -21.54
N GLU A 13 -4.87 -4.15 -22.15
CA GLU A 13 -5.74 -2.99 -21.99
C GLU A 13 -7.11 -3.31 -22.57
N ILE A 14 -8.11 -3.46 -21.70
CA ILE A 14 -9.48 -3.77 -22.12
C ILE A 14 -10.07 -2.50 -22.73
N GLN A 15 -10.15 -2.44 -24.05
CA GLN A 15 -11.04 -1.51 -24.75
C GLN A 15 -12.49 -1.93 -24.48
N SER A 16 -13.37 -0.96 -24.25
CA SER A 16 -14.73 -1.13 -23.72
C SER A 16 -15.69 -2.02 -24.52
N SER A 17 -15.27 -2.61 -25.65
CA SER A 17 -16.07 -3.47 -26.51
C SER A 17 -15.83 -4.97 -26.35
N ASP A 18 -14.72 -5.43 -25.75
CA ASP A 18 -14.31 -6.84 -25.81
C ASP A 18 -14.50 -7.57 -24.47
N THR A 19 -15.72 -7.53 -23.93
CA THR A 19 -16.09 -8.34 -22.75
C THR A 19 -16.66 -9.69 -23.20
N SER A 20 -15.88 -10.49 -23.93
CA SER A 20 -16.25 -11.89 -24.18
C SER A 20 -16.02 -12.72 -22.90
N VAL A 21 -16.88 -13.71 -22.65
CA VAL A 21 -16.77 -14.64 -21.49
C VAL A 21 -15.36 -15.25 -21.40
N THR A 22 -14.74 -15.48 -22.56
CA THR A 22 -13.36 -15.99 -22.70
C THR A 22 -12.30 -15.05 -22.12
N GLY A 23 -12.51 -13.72 -22.18
CA GLY A 23 -11.58 -12.73 -21.63
C GLY A 23 -11.57 -12.71 -20.10
N GLN A 24 -12.73 -12.80 -19.46
CA GLN A 24 -12.82 -12.85 -17.99
C GLN A 24 -12.18 -14.11 -17.42
N GLU A 25 -12.42 -15.27 -18.03
CA GLU A 25 -11.78 -16.52 -17.63
C GLU A 25 -10.24 -16.46 -17.78
N ALA A 26 -9.74 -15.85 -18.86
CA ALA A 26 -8.31 -15.69 -19.07
C ALA A 26 -7.66 -14.83 -17.98
N ILE A 27 -8.31 -13.72 -17.60
CA ILE A 27 -7.82 -12.83 -16.52
C ILE A 27 -7.78 -13.59 -15.19
N VAL A 28 -8.84 -14.31 -14.85
CA VAL A 28 -8.90 -15.10 -13.61
C VAL A 28 -7.81 -16.17 -13.59
N ARG A 29 -7.62 -16.91 -14.69
CA ARG A 29 -6.56 -17.92 -14.81
C ARG A 29 -5.16 -17.30 -14.66
N LEU A 30 -4.92 -16.13 -15.25
CA LEU A 30 -3.65 -15.42 -15.11
C LEU A 30 -3.39 -15.02 -13.65
N LEU A 31 -4.34 -14.34 -13.01
CA LEU A 31 -4.23 -13.92 -11.62
C LEU A 31 -4.03 -15.13 -10.69
N GLN A 32 -4.74 -16.24 -10.94
CA GLN A 32 -4.60 -17.47 -10.18
C GLN A 32 -3.21 -18.11 -10.37
N SER A 33 -2.69 -18.12 -11.60
CA SER A 33 -1.34 -18.64 -11.89
C SER A 33 -0.26 -17.82 -11.17
N ARG A 34 -0.36 -16.50 -11.21
CA ARG A 34 0.59 -15.59 -10.54
C ARG A 34 0.49 -15.70 -9.02
N PHE A 35 -0.72 -15.81 -8.48
CA PHE A 35 -0.95 -16.05 -7.06
C PHE A 35 -0.30 -17.35 -6.57
N LYS A 36 -0.42 -18.45 -7.35
CA LYS A 36 0.24 -19.73 -7.03
C LYS A 36 1.77 -19.66 -7.08
N ALA A 37 2.32 -18.70 -7.80
CA ALA A 37 3.76 -18.44 -7.91
C ALA A 37 4.24 -17.36 -6.91
N ASP A 38 3.42 -16.97 -5.92
CA ASP A 38 3.73 -15.92 -4.95
C ASP A 38 4.02 -14.54 -5.54
N GLN A 39 3.42 -14.27 -6.70
CA GLN A 39 3.49 -13.00 -7.42
C GLN A 39 2.13 -12.29 -7.35
N PRO A 40 1.80 -11.57 -6.26
CA PRO A 40 0.47 -10.99 -6.06
C PRO A 40 0.21 -9.76 -6.96
N TYR A 41 1.25 -9.21 -7.56
CA TYR A 41 1.23 -7.97 -8.33
C TYR A 41 1.12 -8.27 -9.83
N THR A 42 0.19 -7.60 -10.49
CA THR A 42 0.01 -7.72 -11.94
C THR A 42 -0.25 -6.34 -12.52
N GLN A 43 0.54 -5.94 -13.52
CA GLN A 43 0.42 -4.64 -14.15
C GLN A 43 -0.77 -4.63 -15.12
N LEU A 44 -1.56 -3.57 -15.12
CA LEU A 44 -2.66 -3.36 -16.08
C LEU A 44 -2.47 -2.00 -16.76
N GLY A 45 -2.07 -2.03 -18.03
CA GLY A 45 -1.67 -0.83 -18.78
C GLY A 45 -0.52 -0.08 -18.08
N ASP A 46 -0.41 1.22 -18.32
CA ASP A 46 0.71 2.00 -17.78
C ASP A 46 0.53 2.42 -16.33
N HIS A 47 -0.70 2.64 -15.86
CA HIS A 47 -0.94 3.37 -14.60
C HIS A 47 -1.70 2.57 -13.54
N ARG A 48 -2.02 1.30 -13.77
CA ARG A 48 -2.82 0.50 -12.83
C ARG A 48 -2.04 -0.75 -12.42
N LEU A 49 -2.11 -1.04 -11.12
CA LEU A 49 -1.53 -2.23 -10.52
C LEU A 49 -2.64 -3.02 -9.84
N VAL A 50 -2.85 -4.26 -10.29
CA VAL A 50 -3.77 -5.20 -9.66
C VAL A 50 -3.00 -5.97 -8.60
N VAL A 51 -3.56 -6.00 -7.38
CA VAL A 51 -2.97 -6.69 -6.23
C VAL A 51 -3.94 -7.73 -5.70
N VAL A 52 -3.51 -8.99 -5.65
CA VAL A 52 -4.25 -10.08 -5.01
C VAL A 52 -3.59 -10.37 -3.67
N ASN A 53 -4.31 -10.19 -2.56
CA ASN A 53 -3.74 -10.38 -1.22
C ASN A 53 -3.33 -11.86 -1.02
N PRO A 54 -2.03 -12.16 -0.77
CA PRO A 54 -1.55 -13.53 -0.59
C PRO A 54 -1.91 -14.14 0.78
N PHE A 55 -2.39 -13.34 1.75
CA PHE A 55 -2.66 -13.76 3.13
C PHE A 55 -1.46 -14.41 3.85
N LYS A 56 -0.25 -14.10 3.39
CA LYS A 56 1.02 -14.52 4.00
C LYS A 56 2.07 -13.42 3.82
N PRO A 57 3.10 -13.38 4.69
CA PRO A 57 4.26 -12.54 4.43
C PRO A 57 4.91 -12.98 3.11
N LEU A 58 5.43 -12.02 2.36
CA LEU A 58 6.17 -12.28 1.13
C LEU A 58 7.62 -11.84 1.30
N ASP A 59 8.54 -12.70 0.87
CA ASP A 59 9.97 -12.40 0.92
C ASP A 59 10.33 -11.21 0.03
N LEU A 60 9.57 -10.94 -1.02
CA LEU A 60 9.76 -9.80 -1.92
C LEU A 60 9.49 -8.42 -1.26
N LEU A 61 8.77 -8.36 -0.13
CA LEU A 61 8.45 -7.12 0.58
C LEU A 61 9.51 -6.72 1.62
N ASN A 62 10.79 -6.79 1.24
CA ASN A 62 11.92 -6.50 2.11
C ASN A 62 12.68 -5.22 1.70
N ASP A 63 13.65 -4.79 2.52
CA ASP A 63 14.46 -3.59 2.27
C ASP A 63 15.44 -3.75 1.10
N ALA A 64 15.94 -4.95 0.82
CA ALA A 64 16.83 -5.21 -0.31
C ALA A 64 16.08 -5.05 -1.65
N THR A 65 14.87 -5.59 -1.76
CA THR A 65 13.99 -5.41 -2.91
C THR A 65 13.64 -3.94 -3.10
N LEU A 66 13.30 -3.25 -2.01
CA LEU A 66 13.03 -1.82 -2.01
C LEU A 66 14.21 -1.03 -2.63
N GLN A 67 15.44 -1.28 -2.14
CA GLN A 67 16.64 -0.65 -2.70
C GLN A 67 16.87 -1.01 -4.18
N ALA A 68 16.61 -2.26 -4.57
CA ALA A 68 16.75 -2.70 -5.95
C ALA A 68 15.83 -1.91 -6.89
N TYR A 69 14.53 -1.80 -6.57
CA TYR A 69 13.58 -1.04 -7.40
C TYR A 69 13.92 0.45 -7.45
N GLY A 70 14.27 1.05 -6.32
CA GLY A 70 14.68 2.45 -6.28
C GLY A 70 15.90 2.73 -7.16
N GLN A 71 16.88 1.83 -7.21
CA GLN A 71 18.05 1.99 -8.08
C GLN A 71 17.75 1.79 -9.57
N HIS A 72 16.89 0.84 -9.92
CA HIS A 72 16.52 0.59 -11.32
C HIS A 72 15.81 1.81 -11.93
N GLY A 73 14.84 2.41 -11.22
CA GLY A 73 14.12 3.57 -11.75
C GLY A 73 15.00 4.80 -12.02
N TYR A 74 16.12 4.96 -11.31
CA TYR A 74 17.10 6.02 -11.57
C TYR A 74 18.10 5.70 -12.68
N LYS A 75 18.41 4.41 -12.92
CA LYS A 75 19.48 3.98 -13.83
C LYS A 75 18.99 3.60 -15.23
N ASP A 76 17.72 3.21 -15.40
CA ASP A 76 17.22 2.69 -16.67
C ASP A 76 16.32 3.68 -17.44
N ILE A 77 16.96 4.46 -18.32
CA ILE A 77 16.39 4.90 -19.61
C ILE A 77 17.18 4.25 -20.77
N SER A 78 18.13 3.36 -20.48
CA SER A 78 18.85 2.60 -21.51
C SER A 78 18.06 1.37 -21.93
N PRO A 79 17.76 1.17 -23.22
CA PRO A 79 16.90 0.07 -23.70
C PRO A 79 17.53 -1.34 -23.62
N ASP A 80 18.78 -1.47 -23.16
CA ASP A 80 19.57 -2.70 -23.33
C ASP A 80 19.93 -3.46 -22.04
N LYS A 81 19.43 -3.08 -20.85
CA LYS A 81 19.72 -3.82 -19.62
C LYS A 81 18.49 -4.09 -18.76
N CYS A 82 18.34 -5.37 -18.44
CA CYS A 82 17.33 -6.02 -17.61
C CYS A 82 15.91 -6.03 -18.19
N ALA A 83 15.30 -7.21 -18.17
CA ALA A 83 13.87 -7.37 -18.35
C ALA A 83 13.12 -6.34 -17.48
N PRO A 84 11.95 -5.83 -17.93
CA PRO A 84 11.16 -4.94 -17.10
C PRO A 84 11.01 -5.58 -15.72
N PRO A 85 11.35 -4.84 -14.64
CA PRO A 85 11.30 -5.43 -13.31
C PRO A 85 9.87 -5.93 -13.08
N GLU A 86 9.73 -7.06 -12.38
CA GLU A 86 8.40 -7.64 -12.17
C GLU A 86 7.46 -6.58 -11.55
N PRO A 87 6.16 -6.58 -11.89
CA PRO A 87 5.21 -5.61 -11.38
C PRO A 87 5.27 -5.63 -9.87
N HIS A 88 5.44 -4.45 -9.29
CA HIS A 88 5.63 -4.34 -7.86
C HIS A 88 5.13 -2.98 -7.37
N VAL A 89 4.72 -2.93 -6.11
CA VAL A 89 4.31 -1.66 -5.48
C VAL A 89 5.47 -0.65 -5.44
N TYR A 90 6.71 -1.13 -5.30
CA TYR A 90 7.92 -0.30 -5.32
C TYR A 90 8.22 0.27 -6.70
N ASP A 91 7.99 -0.49 -7.78
CA ASP A 91 8.07 0.04 -9.14
C ASP A 91 7.06 1.17 -9.34
N MET A 92 5.79 0.95 -8.97
CA MET A 92 4.76 1.96 -9.06
C MET A 92 5.12 3.23 -8.27
N ALA A 93 5.60 3.09 -7.04
CA ALA A 93 6.03 4.21 -6.20
C ALA A 93 7.21 4.97 -6.82
N THR A 94 8.21 4.25 -7.33
CA THR A 94 9.38 4.84 -8.02
C THR A 94 8.96 5.61 -9.26
N ARG A 95 8.08 5.04 -10.09
CA ARG A 95 7.54 5.71 -11.29
C ARG A 95 6.78 6.98 -10.93
N VAL A 96 5.89 6.92 -9.92
CA VAL A 96 5.14 8.09 -9.43
C VAL A 96 6.09 9.19 -8.94
N TYR A 97 7.10 8.85 -8.15
CA TYR A 97 8.08 9.81 -7.65
C TYR A 97 8.92 10.45 -8.77
N LEU A 98 9.39 9.66 -9.72
CA LEU A 98 10.16 10.18 -10.86
C LEU A 98 9.31 11.05 -11.78
N LEU A 99 8.04 10.68 -12.01
CA LEU A 99 7.11 11.52 -12.77
C LEU A 99 6.86 12.86 -12.07
N MET A 100 6.60 12.84 -10.77
CA MET A 100 6.47 14.05 -9.95
C MET A 100 7.69 14.96 -10.10
N ARG A 101 8.90 14.39 -9.99
CA ARG A 101 10.16 15.16 -10.11
C ARG A 101 10.43 15.68 -11.51
N ARG A 102 10.15 14.90 -12.55
CA ARG A 102 10.42 15.28 -13.95
C ARG A 102 9.44 16.32 -14.45
N ARG A 103 8.16 16.20 -14.09
CA ARG A 103 7.09 17.09 -14.56
C ARG A 103 6.81 18.27 -13.62
N SER A 104 7.30 18.21 -12.37
CA SER A 104 6.94 19.18 -11.32
C SER A 104 5.43 19.28 -11.10
N GLU A 105 4.73 18.15 -11.22
CA GLU A 105 3.28 18.03 -11.09
C GLU A 105 2.90 17.15 -9.89
N ASN A 106 1.81 17.53 -9.20
CA ASN A 106 1.25 16.73 -8.12
C ASN A 106 0.76 15.37 -8.64
N GLN A 107 1.10 14.30 -7.92
CA GLN A 107 0.66 12.94 -8.25
C GLN A 107 -0.35 12.45 -7.21
N ALA A 108 -1.30 11.63 -7.66
CA ALA A 108 -2.29 11.00 -6.80
C ALA A 108 -2.34 9.50 -7.06
N VAL A 109 -2.31 8.70 -6.00
CA VAL A 109 -2.49 7.25 -6.06
C VAL A 109 -3.73 6.89 -5.25
N ILE A 110 -4.65 6.16 -5.88
CA ILE A 110 -5.90 5.73 -5.26
C ILE A 110 -5.82 4.22 -5.04
N LEU A 111 -6.03 3.80 -3.80
CA LEU A 111 -6.09 2.39 -3.42
C LEU A 111 -7.55 1.97 -3.21
N SER A 112 -8.10 1.28 -4.20
CA SER A 112 -9.48 0.80 -4.19
C SER A 112 -9.54 -0.72 -4.06
N GLY A 113 -10.51 -1.21 -3.27
CA GLY A 113 -10.72 -2.65 -3.09
C GLY A 113 -11.55 -2.97 -1.85
N MET A 114 -12.03 -4.21 -1.76
CA MET A 114 -12.82 -4.69 -0.61
C MET A 114 -12.03 -4.70 0.70
N ALA A 115 -12.71 -4.75 1.84
CA ALA A 115 -12.05 -4.96 3.13
C ALA A 115 -11.23 -6.27 3.10
N GLY A 116 -10.01 -6.23 3.63
CA GLY A 116 -9.09 -7.39 3.59
C GLY A 116 -8.31 -7.57 2.28
N SER A 117 -8.49 -6.72 1.26
CA SER A 117 -7.80 -6.86 -0.03
C SER A 117 -6.31 -6.45 -0.04
N GLY A 118 -5.72 -6.13 1.12
CA GLY A 118 -4.30 -5.73 1.21
C GLY A 118 -4.01 -4.23 1.01
N LYS A 119 -5.03 -3.36 0.91
CA LYS A 119 -4.84 -1.90 0.70
C LYS A 119 -3.89 -1.26 1.72
N SER A 120 -4.06 -1.54 3.00
CA SER A 120 -3.24 -0.95 4.07
C SER A 120 -1.76 -1.35 3.95
N THR A 121 -1.50 -2.61 3.59
CA THR A 121 -0.15 -3.14 3.35
C THR A 121 0.47 -2.49 2.12
N THR A 122 -0.27 -2.45 0.99
CA THR A 122 0.17 -1.78 -0.23
C THR A 122 0.47 -0.29 0.02
N HIS A 123 -0.40 0.40 0.77
CA HIS A 123 -0.20 1.78 1.18
C HIS A 123 1.10 1.95 1.98
N HIS A 124 1.33 1.11 2.98
CA HIS A 124 2.53 1.16 3.81
C HIS A 124 3.81 1.00 2.97
N HIS A 125 3.86 0.00 2.09
CA HIS A 125 5.01 -0.24 1.23
C HIS A 125 5.22 0.86 0.18
N LEU A 126 4.14 1.42 -0.37
CA LEU A 126 4.20 2.57 -1.28
C LEU A 126 4.82 3.80 -0.59
N ILE A 127 4.37 4.12 0.62
CA ILE A 127 4.92 5.23 1.41
C ILE A 127 6.39 4.95 1.78
N LYS A 128 6.73 3.72 2.14
CA LYS A 128 8.11 3.33 2.49
C LYS A 128 9.09 3.59 1.33
N GLU A 129 8.71 3.22 0.11
CA GLU A 129 9.54 3.47 -1.08
C GLU A 129 9.64 4.97 -1.42
N LEU A 130 8.53 5.72 -1.37
CA LEU A 130 8.56 7.18 -1.58
C LEU A 130 9.48 7.89 -0.58
N LEU A 131 9.48 7.47 0.68
CA LEU A 131 10.35 8.03 1.71
C LEU A 131 11.81 7.65 1.49
N TYR A 132 12.09 6.40 1.10
CA TYR A 132 13.44 5.96 0.75
C TYR A 132 14.05 6.81 -0.38
N LEU A 133 13.27 7.09 -1.43
CA LEU A 133 13.74 7.84 -2.61
C LEU A 133 13.95 9.35 -2.34
N SER A 134 13.39 9.88 -1.26
CA SER A 134 13.34 11.32 -0.96
C SER A 134 14.11 11.72 0.31
N THR A 135 14.69 10.75 1.02
CA THR A 135 15.41 10.94 2.28
C THR A 135 16.91 10.77 2.06
N HIS A 136 17.69 11.80 2.37
CA HIS A 136 19.14 11.81 2.19
C HIS A 136 19.92 12.34 3.41
N THR A 137 19.24 12.93 4.38
CA THR A 137 19.85 13.52 5.58
C THR A 137 19.24 12.95 6.86
N ARG A 138 19.98 13.03 7.97
CA ARG A 138 19.48 12.60 9.30
C ARG A 138 18.18 13.30 9.72
N LYS A 139 17.99 14.56 9.31
CA LYS A 139 16.76 15.32 9.61
C LYS A 139 15.56 14.71 8.88
N GLU A 140 15.75 14.38 7.59
CA GLU A 140 14.73 13.72 6.77
C GLU A 140 14.45 12.31 7.28
N GLU A 141 15.47 11.57 7.72
CA GLU A 141 15.32 10.21 8.28
C GLU A 141 14.44 10.20 9.54
N LYS A 142 14.64 11.18 10.43
CA LYS A 142 13.77 11.36 11.60
C LYS A 142 12.31 11.59 11.18
N MET A 143 12.09 12.38 10.14
CA MET A 143 10.74 12.63 9.60
C MET A 143 10.13 11.37 8.96
N GLN A 144 10.92 10.62 8.19
CA GLN A 144 10.52 9.33 7.64
C GLN A 144 10.03 8.39 8.74
N ASN A 145 10.79 8.26 9.84
CA ASN A 145 10.41 7.38 10.95
C ASN A 145 9.12 7.83 11.64
N GLN A 146 8.89 9.15 11.76
CA GLN A 146 7.63 9.68 12.27
C GLN A 146 6.46 9.36 11.34
N ILE A 147 6.63 9.56 10.03
CA ILE A 147 5.59 9.28 9.03
C ILE A 147 5.21 7.78 9.04
N LEU A 148 6.20 6.89 9.09
CA LEU A 148 5.97 5.45 9.19
C LEU A 148 5.33 5.05 10.51
N GLY A 149 5.76 5.64 11.63
CA GLY A 149 5.22 5.35 12.97
C GLY A 149 3.74 5.73 13.14
N VAL A 150 3.29 6.77 12.45
CA VAL A 150 1.86 7.18 12.46
C VAL A 150 0.95 6.07 11.92
N HIS A 151 1.43 5.18 11.04
CA HIS A 151 0.65 4.04 10.56
C HIS A 151 0.18 3.13 11.71
N THR A 152 1.05 2.86 12.68
CA THR A 152 0.73 2.04 13.86
C THR A 152 -0.41 2.67 14.67
N ILE A 153 -0.39 3.99 14.82
CA ILE A 153 -1.45 4.73 15.53
C ILE A 153 -2.78 4.58 14.77
N PHE A 154 -2.78 4.74 13.45
CA PHE A 154 -4.01 4.56 12.66
C PHE A 154 -4.52 3.11 12.67
N GLN A 155 -3.64 2.11 12.71
CA GLN A 155 -4.08 0.73 12.88
C GLN A 155 -4.72 0.51 14.25
N ALA A 156 -4.13 1.06 15.32
CA ALA A 156 -4.70 0.92 16.66
C ALA A 156 -6.09 1.56 16.78
N PHE A 157 -6.24 2.82 16.33
CA PHE A 157 -7.48 3.59 16.51
C PHE A 157 -8.52 3.38 15.39
N GLY A 158 -8.09 2.88 14.23
CA GLY A 158 -8.91 2.81 13.03
C GLY A 158 -9.28 1.41 12.58
N SER A 159 -8.66 0.37 13.15
CA SER A 159 -8.96 -1.01 12.81
C SER A 159 -9.84 -1.68 13.86
N ALA A 160 -10.75 -2.53 13.39
CA ALA A 160 -11.59 -3.38 14.21
C ALA A 160 -11.73 -4.75 13.53
N ALA A 161 -11.94 -5.79 14.32
CA ALA A 161 -12.29 -7.09 13.77
C ALA A 161 -13.71 -7.03 13.17
N SER A 162 -13.92 -7.76 12.07
CA SER A 162 -15.24 -8.04 11.50
C SER A 162 -15.50 -9.54 11.48
N ASN A 163 -16.74 -9.96 11.19
CA ASN A 163 -17.10 -11.37 11.10
C ASN A 163 -16.30 -12.16 10.04
N THR A 164 -15.66 -11.46 9.10
CA THR A 164 -14.96 -12.06 7.95
C THR A 164 -13.48 -11.70 7.86
N ASN A 165 -13.01 -10.70 8.61
CA ASN A 165 -11.63 -10.25 8.61
C ASN A 165 -11.17 -9.96 10.05
N GLU A 166 -10.03 -10.54 10.44
CA GLU A 166 -9.44 -10.32 11.77
C GLU A 166 -9.05 -8.85 11.99
N THR A 167 -8.64 -8.15 10.93
CA THR A 167 -8.27 -6.74 10.95
C THR A 167 -8.85 -5.99 9.74
N ALA A 168 -9.91 -5.22 9.96
CA ALA A 168 -10.51 -4.37 8.93
C ALA A 168 -10.31 -2.90 9.30
N SER A 169 -9.78 -2.11 8.35
CA SER A 169 -9.76 -0.65 8.51
C SER A 169 -11.18 -0.11 8.37
N CYS A 170 -11.65 0.59 9.40
CA CYS A 170 -12.97 1.22 9.46
C CYS A 170 -12.87 2.75 9.35
N LEU A 171 -11.82 3.25 8.70
CA LEU A 171 -11.65 4.65 8.37
C LEU A 171 -11.16 4.81 6.93
N GLY A 172 -11.49 5.95 6.33
CA GLY A 172 -10.85 6.44 5.13
C GLY A 172 -9.66 7.31 5.47
N GLN A 173 -8.59 7.20 4.68
CA GLN A 173 -7.35 7.95 4.87
C GLN A 173 -6.93 8.62 3.57
N PHE A 174 -6.59 9.91 3.65
CA PHE A 174 -5.96 10.67 2.58
C PHE A 174 -4.64 11.25 3.11
N GLN A 175 -3.53 10.74 2.62
CA GLN A 175 -2.19 11.14 3.06
C GLN A 175 -1.48 11.89 1.93
N THR A 176 -1.03 13.11 2.23
CA THR A 176 -0.26 13.97 1.33
C THR A 176 1.18 14.03 1.81
N LEU A 177 2.11 13.50 1.01
CA LEU A 177 3.54 13.72 1.19
C LEU A 177 3.95 14.99 0.44
N GLN A 178 4.76 15.82 1.08
CA GLN A 178 5.20 17.10 0.53
C GLN A 178 6.69 17.06 0.25
N PHE A 179 7.08 17.44 -0.97
CA PHE A 179 8.46 17.43 -1.42
C PHE A 179 8.89 18.85 -1.81
N ASN A 180 10.15 19.18 -1.60
CA ASN A 180 10.72 20.41 -2.16
C ASN A 180 11.09 20.24 -3.64
N GLU A 181 11.54 21.32 -4.28
CA GLU A 181 11.97 21.33 -5.70
C GLU A 181 13.09 20.33 -6.01
N ARG A 182 13.89 19.93 -5.01
CA ARG A 182 14.94 18.91 -5.14
C ARG A 182 14.41 17.49 -5.01
N GLY A 183 13.10 17.31 -4.78
CA GLY A 183 12.46 16.02 -4.54
C GLY A 183 12.59 15.49 -3.11
N ARG A 184 13.09 16.30 -2.17
CA ARG A 184 13.29 15.84 -0.78
C ARG A 184 12.04 16.02 0.05
N ILE A 185 11.77 15.06 0.94
CA ILE A 185 10.63 15.11 1.85
C ILE A 185 10.76 16.31 2.80
N ILE A 186 9.71 17.13 2.88
CA ILE A 186 9.64 18.30 3.78
C ILE A 186 8.48 18.21 4.77
N GLY A 187 7.51 17.35 4.52
CA GLY A 187 6.36 17.19 5.40
C GLY A 187 5.38 16.12 4.95
N CYS A 188 4.43 15.83 5.83
CA CYS A 188 3.33 14.93 5.57
C CYS A 188 2.08 15.45 6.27
N ARG A 189 0.94 15.41 5.58
CA ARG A 189 -0.38 15.68 6.15
C ARG A 189 -1.28 14.48 5.94
N THR A 190 -1.95 14.03 7.00
CA THR A 190 -2.97 12.99 6.89
C THR A 190 -4.33 13.54 7.27
N SER A 191 -5.33 13.28 6.43
CA SER A 191 -6.73 13.57 6.70
C SER A 191 -7.50 12.26 6.83
N ILE A 192 -8.27 12.14 7.90
CA ILE A 192 -9.10 10.95 8.19
C ILE A 192 -10.55 11.30 7.85
N PHE A 193 -11.27 10.37 7.24
CA PHE A 193 -12.67 10.52 6.90
C PHE A 193 -13.45 9.23 7.21
N LEU A 194 -14.77 9.34 7.33
CA LEU A 194 -15.70 8.20 7.48
C LEU A 194 -15.38 7.23 8.63
N LEU A 195 -14.86 7.74 9.75
CA LEU A 195 -14.71 6.93 10.97
C LEU A 195 -16.10 6.53 11.50
N ASP A 196 -16.32 5.23 11.68
CA ASP A 196 -17.56 4.66 12.24
C ASP A 196 -17.69 4.92 13.76
N LYS A 197 -18.12 6.13 14.11
CA LYS A 197 -18.33 6.55 15.51
C LYS A 197 -19.36 5.68 16.24
N HIS A 198 -20.33 5.11 15.52
CA HIS A 198 -21.39 4.29 16.14
C HIS A 198 -20.87 2.97 16.69
N ARG A 199 -19.72 2.49 16.19
CA ARG A 199 -19.06 1.29 16.74
C ARG A 199 -18.74 1.45 18.22
N VAL A 200 -18.28 2.63 18.64
CA VAL A 200 -17.88 2.90 20.03
C VAL A 200 -19.06 2.77 21.00
N SER A 201 -20.27 3.13 20.58
CA SER A 201 -21.45 3.11 21.44
C SER A 201 -22.22 1.79 21.42
N ARG A 202 -21.91 0.86 20.51
CA ARG A 202 -22.65 -0.39 20.34
C ARG A 202 -22.02 -1.53 21.14
N SER A 203 -22.80 -2.12 22.05
CA SER A 203 -22.39 -3.22 22.92
C SER A 203 -22.09 -4.53 22.18
N HIS A 204 -22.69 -4.76 21.01
CA HIS A 204 -22.64 -6.04 20.29
C HIS A 204 -21.62 -6.09 19.14
N THR A 205 -20.82 -5.04 18.93
CA THR A 205 -19.80 -5.00 17.88
C THR A 205 -18.41 -5.12 18.46
N GLN A 206 -17.53 -5.88 17.80
CA GLN A 206 -16.09 -5.84 18.09
C GLN A 206 -15.60 -4.39 18.01
N GLN A 207 -14.94 -3.94 19.07
CA GLN A 207 -14.51 -2.56 19.24
C GLN A 207 -13.24 -2.27 18.43
N TYR A 208 -12.81 -0.99 18.40
CA TYR A 208 -11.52 -0.64 17.83
C TYR A 208 -10.37 -1.31 18.61
N THR A 209 -9.32 -1.71 17.90
CA THR A 209 -8.17 -2.45 18.45
C THR A 209 -7.55 -1.76 19.66
N ILE A 210 -7.53 -0.42 19.68
CA ILE A 210 -6.98 0.38 20.78
C ILE A 210 -7.59 0.03 22.14
N PHE A 211 -8.89 -0.29 22.22
CA PHE A 211 -9.53 -0.61 23.51
C PHE A 211 -9.01 -1.93 24.08
N TYR A 212 -8.80 -2.92 23.23
CA TYR A 212 -8.22 -4.20 23.62
C TYR A 212 -6.73 -4.06 23.98
N GLN A 213 -5.98 -3.29 23.18
CA GLN A 213 -4.57 -2.98 23.47
C GLN A 213 -4.42 -2.25 24.80
N LEU A 214 -5.31 -1.31 25.12
CA LEU A 214 -5.32 -0.60 26.39
C LEU A 214 -5.59 -1.55 27.56
N LEU A 215 -6.60 -2.41 27.47
CA LEU A 215 -6.94 -3.37 28.54
C LEU A 215 -5.85 -4.41 28.78
N ALA A 216 -5.21 -4.89 27.71
CA ALA A 216 -4.16 -5.89 27.78
C ALA A 216 -2.78 -5.31 28.15
N GLY A 217 -2.49 -4.07 27.74
CA GLY A 217 -1.18 -3.45 27.86
C GLY A 217 -0.99 -2.54 29.09
N THR A 218 -2.05 -2.15 29.78
CA THR A 218 -1.96 -1.31 30.99
C THR A 218 -1.49 -2.10 32.20
N THR A 219 -0.55 -1.51 32.93
CA THR A 219 -0.08 -1.99 34.25
C THR A 219 -1.17 -1.87 35.32
N PRO A 220 -1.07 -2.58 36.46
CA PRO A 220 -2.04 -2.44 37.55
C PRO A 220 -2.21 -0.99 38.05
N ASP A 221 -1.11 -0.25 38.17
CA ASP A 221 -1.13 1.16 38.61
C ASP A 221 -1.85 2.05 37.59
N GLU A 222 -1.62 1.84 36.29
CA GLU A 222 -2.33 2.55 35.22
C GLU A 222 -3.82 2.20 35.18
N LYS A 223 -4.18 0.93 35.39
CA LYS A 223 -5.60 0.51 35.47
C LYS A 223 -6.31 1.20 36.63
N GLN A 224 -5.65 1.30 37.79
CA GLN A 224 -6.19 2.02 38.93
C GLN A 224 -6.33 3.52 38.64
N ALA A 225 -5.30 4.15 38.04
CA ALA A 225 -5.31 5.57 37.69
C ALA A 225 -6.37 5.92 36.62
N LEU A 226 -6.63 5.01 35.68
CA LEU A 226 -7.63 5.16 34.61
C LEU A 226 -9.02 4.64 34.99
N HIS A 227 -9.21 4.18 36.23
CA HIS A 227 -10.46 3.58 36.72
C HIS A 227 -10.98 2.41 35.86
N MET A 228 -10.05 1.62 35.33
CA MET A 228 -10.33 0.43 34.51
C MET A 228 -10.44 -0.79 35.44
N THR A 229 -11.55 -0.93 36.14
CA THR A 229 -11.83 -2.10 37.00
C THR A 229 -12.54 -3.20 36.21
N HIS A 230 -12.18 -4.45 36.52
CA HIS A 230 -12.86 -5.66 36.05
C HIS A 230 -14.31 -5.74 36.55
#